data_AF-A0A917IYL5-F1
#
_entry.id   AF-A0A917IYL5-F1
#
_cell.length_a   1.000
_cell.length_b   1.000
_cell.length_c   1.000
_cell.angle_alpha   90.00
_cell.angle_beta   90.00
_cell.angle_gamma   90.00
#
_symmetry.space_group_name_H-M   'P 1'
#
loop_
_entity.id
_entity.type
_entity.pdbx_description
1 polymer ?
#
loop_
_entity_poly.entity_id
_entity_poly.type
_entity_poly.pdbx_seq_one_letter_code
_entity_poly.pdbx_strand_id
1 'polypeptide(L)' 'MHKGDVWKYGTTVKKIRQTRYSQKELAGIVAGLDYDVEFRGGSDAVLLIEKMKIISYVLTYGTLPPGNKMVR' A
#
# COMPACT_ATOMS: atom_id res chain seq x y z
N MET A 1 11.71 5.85 -8.90
CA MET A 1 11.36 4.92 -7.82
C MET A 1 12.61 4.13 -7.48
N HIS A 2 13.10 4.26 -6.26
CA HIS A 2 14.26 3.58 -5.73
C HIS A 2 13.84 2.39 -4.85
N LYS A 3 14.79 1.51 -4.55
CA LYS A 3 14.58 0.42 -3.62
C LYS A 3 14.19 0.99 -2.24
N GLY A 4 13.05 0.56 -1.71
CA GLY A 4 12.49 1.05 -0.46
C GLY A 4 11.39 2.11 -0.62
N ASP A 5 11.13 2.59 -1.84
CA ASP A 5 10.02 3.51 -2.10
C ASP A 5 8.67 2.79 -1.93
N VAL A 6 7.68 3.52 -1.42
CA VAL A 6 6.32 3.00 -1.26
C VAL A 6 5.57 3.09 -2.58
N TRP A 7 5.13 1.93 -3.09
CA TRP A 7 4.27 1.89 -4.26
C TRP A 7 2.81 2.24 -3.92
N LYS A 8 2.27 1.65 -2.85
CA LYS A 8 0.87 1.78 -2.50
C LYS A 8 0.59 1.48 -1.04
N TYR A 9 -0.27 2.30 -0.42
CA TYR A 9 -0.98 1.93 0.80
C TYR A 9 -2.36 1.38 0.46
N GLY A 10 -2.75 0.32 1.16
CA GLY A 10 -3.99 -0.36 0.87
C GLY A 10 -4.41 -1.33 1.97
N THR A 11 -5.70 -1.62 2.03
CA THR A 11 -6.25 -2.52 3.04
C THR A 11 -6.75 -3.84 2.44
N THR A 12 -6.80 -4.89 3.26
CA THR A 12 -7.34 -6.20 2.85
C THR A 12 -8.04 -6.87 4.02
N VAL A 13 -9.14 -7.56 3.73
CA VAL A 13 -9.92 -8.33 4.71
C VAL A 13 -9.41 -9.76 4.88
N LYS A 14 -8.45 -10.22 4.05
CA LYS A 14 -7.99 -11.61 4.07
C LYS A 14 -6.78 -11.81 4.97
N LYS A 15 -6.86 -12.82 5.85
CA LYS A 15 -5.77 -13.40 6.67
C LYS A 15 -4.60 -13.99 5.86
N ILE A 16 -4.63 -13.94 4.52
CA ILE A 16 -3.73 -14.68 3.66
C ILE A 16 -2.95 -13.70 2.79
N ARG A 17 -1.66 -13.51 3.15
CA ARG A 17 -0.61 -12.76 2.42
C ARG A 17 -0.67 -12.97 0.89
N GLN A 18 -1.16 -14.11 0.42
CA GLN A 18 -1.12 -14.57 -0.97
C GLN A 18 -2.38 -14.24 -1.81
N THR A 19 -3.43 -13.65 -1.22
CA THR A 19 -4.74 -13.55 -1.92
C THR A 19 -5.08 -12.19 -2.49
N ARG A 20 -4.39 -11.11 -2.07
CA ARG A 20 -4.56 -9.81 -2.72
C ARG A 20 -3.60 -9.64 -3.89
N TYR A 21 -2.35 -10.04 -3.68
CA TYR A 21 -1.31 -10.08 -4.69
C TYR A 21 -0.48 -11.35 -4.47
N SER A 22 -0.32 -12.14 -5.52
CA SER A 22 0.65 -13.23 -5.58
C SER A 22 2.06 -12.66 -5.72
N GLN A 23 3.07 -13.42 -5.30
CA GLN A 23 4.47 -13.00 -5.48
C GLN A 23 4.81 -12.77 -6.96
N LYS A 24 4.20 -13.53 -7.88
CA LYS A 24 4.37 -13.34 -9.32
C LYS A 24 3.82 -11.98 -9.79
N GLU A 25 2.67 -11.55 -9.27
CA GLU A 25 2.12 -10.22 -9.57
C GLU A 25 3.02 -9.12 -9.01
N LEU A 26 3.49 -9.26 -7.76
CA LEU A 26 4.37 -8.27 -7.13
C LEU A 26 5.72 -8.16 -7.86
N ALA A 27 6.30 -9.29 -8.26
CA ALA A 27 7.54 -9.33 -9.04
C ALA A 27 7.40 -8.68 -10.43
N GLY A 28 6.19 -8.70 -11.01
CA GLY A 28 5.89 -8.10 -12.31
C GLY A 28 5.60 -6.60 -12.28
N ILE A 29 5.45 -5.98 -11.10
CA ILE A 29 5.18 -4.55 -10.98
C ILE A 29 6.50 -3.78 -10.87
N VAL A 30 6.74 -2.87 -11.81
CA VAL A 30 7.95 -2.03 -11.91
C VAL A 30 9.22 -2.89 -11.96
N ALA A 31 9.94 -3.04 -10.84
CA ALA A 31 11.18 -3.82 -10.72
C ALA A 31 11.07 -4.93 -9.66
N GLY A 32 9.83 -5.23 -9.23
CA GLY A 32 9.53 -6.09 -8.11
C GLY A 32 9.12 -5.30 -6.88
N LEU A 33 8.01 -5.69 -6.28
CA LEU A 33 7.50 -5.16 -5.02
C LEU A 33 7.50 -6.25 -3.95
N ASP A 34 7.57 -5.81 -2.70
CA ASP A 34 7.30 -6.66 -1.55
C ASP A 34 6.02 -6.20 -0.86
N TYR A 35 5.23 -7.17 -0.39
CA TYR A 35 4.02 -6.90 0.37
C TYR A 35 4.33 -6.94 1.87
N ASP A 36 4.14 -5.80 2.53
CA ASP A 36 4.32 -5.67 3.98
C ASP A 36 3.01 -5.38 4.70
N VAL A 37 2.85 -5.97 5.90
CA VAL A 37 1.66 -5.80 6.75
C VAL A 37 2.04 -4.93 7.94
N GLU A 38 1.74 -3.64 7.83
CA GLU A 38 2.06 -2.67 8.88
C GLU A 38 1.07 -2.69 10.06
N PHE A 39 -0.19 -3.07 9.82
CA PHE A 39 -1.24 -3.02 10.84
C PHE A 39 -2.31 -4.09 10.64
N ARG A 40 -2.87 -4.58 11.74
CA ARG A 40 -4.04 -5.47 11.78
C ARG A 40 -4.99 -4.98 12.87
N GLY A 41 -6.28 -4.86 12.53
CA GLY A 41 -7.28 -4.38 13.48
C GLY A 41 -8.69 -4.41 12.89
N GLY A 42 -9.63 -3.74 13.56
CA GLY A 42 -10.98 -3.54 13.04
C GLY A 42 -10.99 -2.68 11.78
N SER A 43 -12.02 -2.86 10.96
CA SER A 43 -12.16 -2.18 9.65
C SER A 43 -11.96 -0.67 9.74
N ASP A 44 -12.55 -0.01 10.74
CA ASP A 44 -12.47 1.45 10.89
C ASP A 44 -11.04 1.91 11.23
N ALA A 45 -10.36 1.21 12.13
CA ALA A 45 -8.97 1.52 12.49
C ALA A 45 -8.03 1.29 11.30
N VAL A 46 -8.25 0.21 10.54
CA VAL A 46 -7.48 -0.14 9.36
C VAL A 46 -7.64 0.92 8.26
N LEU A 47 -8.87 1.39 8.01
CA LEU A 47 -9.15 2.47 7.05
C LEU A 47 -8.60 3.83 7.49
N LEU A 48 -8.67 4.13 8.79
CA LEU A 48 -8.08 5.36 9.34
C LEU A 48 -6.57 5.39 9.12
N ILE A 49 -5.88 4.30 9.43
CA ILE A 49 -4.42 4.19 9.25
C ILE A 49 -4.05 4.27 7.76
N GLU A 50 -4.80 3.62 6.87
CA GLU A 50 -4.60 3.74 5.42
C GLU A 50 -4.64 5.20 4.97
N LYS A 51 -5.68 5.95 5.38
CA LYS A 51 -5.80 7.38 5.05
C LYS A 51 -4.64 8.20 5.62
N MET A 52 -4.28 7.98 6.89
CA MET A 52 -3.16 8.69 7.52
C MET A 52 -1.84 8.47 6.77
N LYS A 53 -1.57 7.24 6.35
CA LYS A 53 -0.34 6.89 5.60
C LYS A 53 -0.31 7.56 4.23
N ILE A 54 -1.42 7.53 3.50
CA ILE A 54 -1.53 8.22 2.20
C ILE A 54 -1.34 9.73 2.37
N ILE A 55 -2.01 10.35 3.36
CA ILE A 55 -1.86 11.79 3.64
C ILE A 55 -0.42 12.11 4.02
N SER A 56 0.20 11.34 4.91
CA SER A 56 1.59 11.54 5.32
C SER A 56 2.55 11.45 4.13
N TYR A 57 2.33 10.50 3.22
CA TYR A 57 3.13 10.40 1.99
C TYR A 57 2.96 11.65 1.11
N VAL A 58 1.72 12.11 0.90
CA VAL A 58 1.47 13.34 0.12
C VAL A 58 2.12 14.56 0.76
N LEU A 59 2.06 14.70 2.09
CA LEU A 59 2.71 15.80 2.81
C LEU A 59 4.24 15.75 2.68
N THR A 60 4.83 14.56 2.58
CA THR A 60 6.28 14.37 2.51
C THR A 60 6.82 14.51 1.08
N TYR A 61 6.11 13.97 0.09
CA TYR A 61 6.59 13.85 -1.29
C TYR A 61 5.81 14.73 -2.29
N GLY A 62 4.81 15.48 -1.82
CA GLY A 62 3.98 16.36 -2.66
C GLY A 62 3.07 15.64 -3.66
N THR A 63 3.05 14.30 -3.65
CA THR A 63 2.38 13.46 -4.64
C THR A 63 1.81 12.21 -3.97
N LEU A 64 0.83 11.56 -4.60
CA LEU A 64 0.35 10.26 -4.14
C LEU A 64 1.40 9.18 -4.38
N PRO A 65 1.41 8.09 -3.59
CA PRO A 65 2.14 6.89 -3.96
C PRO A 65 1.76 6.49 -5.40
N PRO A 66 2.70 6.09 -6.25
CA PRO A 66 2.44 5.88 -7.68
C PRO A 66 1.32 4.86 -7.99
N GLY A 67 1.12 3.88 -7.09
CA GLY A 67 0.09 2.86 -7.17
C GLY A 67 -1.26 3.24 -6.53
N ASN A 68 -1.35 4.40 -5.85
CA ASN A 68 -2.61 4.95 -5.34
C ASN A 68 -3.20 5.88 -6.41
N LYS A 69 -4.35 5.51 -6.98
CA LYS A 69 -5.12 6.40 -7.86
C LYS A 69 -5.69 7.56 -7.04
N MET A 70 -5.80 8.75 -7.65
CA MET A 70 -6.47 9.90 -7.02
C MET A 70 -7.84 9.49 -6.52
N VAL A 71 -8.11 9.81 -5.24
CA VAL A 71 -9.49 9.81 -4.74
C VAL A 71 -10.16 10.96 -5.48
N ARG A 72 -11.05 10.62 -6.42
CA ARG A 72 -11.83 11.63 -7.15
C ARG A 72 -12.91 12.21 -6.26
#